data_AF-A0A933MJ39-F1
#
_entry.id   AF-A0A933MJ39-F1
#
_cell.length_a   1.000
_cell.length_b   1.000
_cell.length_c   1.000
_cell.angle_alpha   90.00
_cell.angle_beta   90.00
_cell.angle_gamma   90.00
#
_symmetry.space_group_name_H-M   'P 1'
#
loop_
_entity.id
_entity.type
_entity.pdbx_description
1 polymer ?
#
loop_
_entity_poly.entity_id
_entity_poly.type
_entity_poly.pdbx_seq_one_letter_code
_entity_poly.pdbx_strand_id
1 'polypeptide(L)'
;MSSRKYLLIMMAFALIVSIAIYYSGVEAQYKKALAAEAEKPVKVETCYDCHDQIKELHTMGKHSKVNCSGCHKNLDKHLKAAENQTPETRPVTDTSWEACGQCHKEQYNSFMKSAYHRPARDEKSQITNRAPNPFWDKLMAGHGFTKEHNLTRSHNWMLIDHFIVDRAYGGRFQGKNGWQYIFETGKAWNIL
;
A
#
# COMPACT_ATOMS: atom_id res chain seq x y z
N MET A 1 16.99 -2.41 51.49
CA MET A 1 15.90 -2.63 50.49
C MET A 1 15.70 -4.13 50.31
N SER A 2 14.45 -4.63 50.44
CA SER A 2 14.14 -6.07 50.32
C SER A 2 14.50 -6.61 48.93
N SER A 3 15.05 -7.83 48.87
CA SER A 3 15.42 -8.56 47.63
C SER A 3 14.31 -8.54 46.57
N ARG A 4 13.03 -8.55 47.00
CA ARG A 4 11.86 -8.43 46.10
C ARG A 4 11.78 -7.08 45.37
N LYS A 5 12.20 -5.97 46.00
CA LYS A 5 12.21 -4.65 45.37
C LYS A 5 13.31 -4.53 44.31
N TYR A 6 14.47 -5.15 44.54
CA TYR A 6 15.53 -5.24 43.52
C TYR A 6 15.09 -6.09 42.33
N LEU A 7 14.42 -7.23 42.58
CA LEU A 7 13.91 -8.09 41.51
C LEU A 7 12.90 -7.36 40.61
N LEU A 8 11.98 -6.59 41.21
CA LEU A 8 10.99 -5.80 40.46
C LEU A 8 11.63 -4.68 39.64
N ILE A 9 12.65 -3.99 40.17
CA ILE A 9 13.39 -2.95 39.43
C ILE A 9 14.16 -3.56 38.25
N MET A 10 14.78 -4.73 38.45
CA MET A 10 15.51 -5.43 37.38
C MET A 10 14.56 -5.90 36.26
N MET A 11 13.36 -6.41 36.60
CA MET A 11 12.37 -6.79 35.59
C MET A 11 11.83 -5.59 34.81
N ALA A 12 11.56 -4.46 35.49
CA ALA A 12 11.13 -3.23 34.83
C ALA A 12 12.21 -2.68 33.88
N PHE A 13 13.48 -2.72 34.31
CA PHE A 13 14.60 -2.31 33.47
C PHE A 13 14.76 -3.22 32.25
N ALA A 14 14.67 -4.54 32.43
CA ALA A 14 14.72 -5.51 31.32
C ALA A 14 13.60 -5.25 30.30
N LEU A 15 12.37 -4.99 30.76
CA LEU A 15 11.24 -4.67 29.88
C LEU A 15 11.49 -3.39 29.06
N ILE A 16 12.00 -2.32 29.69
CA ILE A 16 12.30 -1.05 29.01
C ILE A 16 13.39 -1.25 27.94
N VAL A 17 14.44 -2.02 28.26
CA VAL A 17 15.51 -2.32 27.31
C VAL A 17 14.99 -3.16 26.14
N SER A 18 14.16 -4.18 26.40
CA SER A 18 13.54 -4.98 25.32
C SER A 18 12.64 -4.14 24.41
N ILE A 19 11.88 -3.20 24.97
CA ILE A 19 11.04 -2.27 24.21
C ILE A 19 11.91 -1.33 23.36
N ALA A 20 12.99 -0.78 23.92
CA ALA A 20 13.90 0.10 23.18
C ALA A 20 14.61 -0.64 22.02
N ILE A 21 15.04 -1.88 22.24
CA ILE A 21 15.64 -2.73 21.20
C ILE A 21 14.62 -3.06 20.11
N TYR A 22 13.37 -3.36 20.47
CA TYR A 22 12.30 -3.59 19.50
C TYR A 22 12.05 -2.36 18.63
N TYR A 23 11.86 -1.17 19.21
CA TYR A 23 11.60 0.06 18.44
C TYR A 23 12.79 0.48 17.57
N SER A 24 14.03 0.32 18.04
CA SER A 24 15.23 0.60 17.24
C SER A 24 15.40 -0.39 16.07
N GLY A 25 15.04 -1.67 16.26
CA GLY A 25 15.00 -2.66 15.20
C GLY A 25 13.96 -2.34 14.13
N VAL A 26 12.76 -1.91 14.52
CA VAL A 26 11.70 -1.46 13.60
C VAL A 26 12.15 -0.23 12.81
N GLU A 27 12.79 0.74 13.46
CA GLU A 27 13.30 1.95 12.79
C GLU A 27 14.45 1.63 11.80
N ALA A 28 15.35 0.70 12.17
CA ALA A 28 16.41 0.24 11.27
C ALA A 28 15.85 -0.53 10.06
N GLN A 29 14.83 -1.36 10.25
CA GLN A 29 14.15 -2.07 9.17
C GLN A 29 13.39 -1.10 8.25
N TYR A 30 12.77 -0.06 8.81
CA TYR A 30 12.13 1.02 8.06
C TYR A 30 13.14 1.82 7.23
N LYS A 31 14.28 2.21 7.82
CA LYS A 31 15.36 2.91 7.11
C LYS A 31 15.98 2.04 6.01
N LYS A 32 16.15 0.74 6.24
CA LYS A 32 16.66 -0.20 5.24
C LYS A 32 15.67 -0.43 4.09
N ALA A 33 14.36 -0.42 4.36
CA ALA A 33 13.32 -0.50 3.33
C ALA A 33 13.23 0.77 2.46
N LEU A 34 13.49 1.95 3.04
CA LEU A 34 13.63 3.21 2.30
C LEU A 34 14.93 3.27 1.48
N ALA A 35 15.97 2.53 1.88
CA ALA A 35 17.27 2.48 1.23
C ALA A 35 17.36 1.45 0.08
N ALA A 36 16.22 1.00 -0.49
CA ALA A 36 16.21 0.28 -1.75
C ALA A 36 16.59 1.26 -2.89
N GLU A 37 17.90 1.39 -3.13
CA GLU A 37 18.60 2.21 -4.14
C GLU A 37 17.78 3.41 -4.63
N ALA A 38 17.85 4.49 -3.86
CA ALA A 38 17.38 5.79 -4.32
C ALA A 38 18.16 6.18 -5.58
N GLU A 39 17.44 6.41 -6.67
CA GLU A 39 18.05 6.83 -7.93
C GLU A 39 18.65 8.23 -7.76
N LYS A 40 19.88 8.42 -8.24
CA LYS A 40 20.56 9.72 -8.13
C LYS A 40 19.74 10.80 -8.84
N PRO A 41 19.66 12.02 -8.30
CA PRO A 41 19.02 13.14 -9.00
C PRO A 41 19.57 13.29 -10.42
N VAL A 42 18.68 13.43 -11.39
CA VAL A 42 19.04 13.62 -12.80
C VAL A 42 18.91 15.08 -13.20
N LYS A 43 19.59 15.47 -14.29
CA LYS A 43 19.37 16.77 -14.93
C LYS A 43 18.04 16.74 -15.67
N VAL A 44 17.01 17.35 -15.09
CA VAL A 44 15.63 17.26 -15.59
C VAL A 44 15.48 17.86 -17.00
N GLU A 45 16.32 18.83 -17.34
CA GLU A 45 16.34 19.46 -18.67
C GLU A 45 16.65 18.44 -19.77
N THR A 46 17.52 17.47 -19.51
CA THR A 46 17.82 16.39 -20.47
C THR A 46 16.58 15.53 -20.77
N CYS A 47 15.68 15.38 -19.80
CA CYS A 47 14.43 14.64 -20.01
C CYS A 47 13.45 15.42 -20.90
N TYR A 48 13.46 16.75 -20.78
CA TYR A 48 12.54 17.62 -21.52
C TYR A 48 12.85 17.69 -23.02
N ASP A 49 14.08 17.39 -23.43
CA ASP A 49 14.46 17.36 -24.85
C ASP A 49 13.61 16.36 -25.68
N CYS A 50 13.06 15.32 -25.04
CA CYS A 50 12.16 14.35 -25.66
C CYS A 50 10.73 14.36 -25.09
N HIS A 51 10.50 15.00 -23.93
CA HIS A 51 9.23 14.95 -23.20
C HIS A 51 8.61 16.34 -23.00
N ASP A 52 8.28 17.02 -24.09
CA ASP A 52 7.75 18.40 -24.08
C ASP A 52 6.46 18.57 -23.28
N GLN A 53 5.53 17.62 -23.38
CA GLN A 53 4.28 17.68 -22.60
C GLN A 53 4.54 17.58 -21.10
N ILE A 54 5.52 16.76 -20.70
CA ILE A 54 5.91 16.62 -19.30
C ILE A 54 6.64 17.87 -18.82
N LYS A 55 7.46 18.49 -19.66
CA LYS A 55 8.09 19.79 -19.38
C LYS A 55 7.02 20.83 -19.06
N GLU A 56 6.01 20.98 -19.90
CA GLU A 56 4.93 21.94 -19.67
C GLU A 56 4.23 21.69 -18.34
N LEU A 57 3.75 20.45 -18.11
CA LEU A 57 3.04 20.07 -16.88
C LEU A 57 3.88 20.19 -15.60
N HIS A 58 5.15 19.79 -15.67
CA HIS A 58 6.04 19.80 -14.52
C HIS A 58 6.47 21.22 -14.16
N THR A 59 6.87 22.02 -15.16
CA THR A 59 7.33 23.41 -14.92
C THR A 59 6.19 24.34 -14.50
N MET A 60 4.95 24.13 -14.98
CA MET A 60 3.79 24.92 -14.55
C MET A 60 3.25 24.53 -13.16
N GLY A 61 3.55 23.31 -12.70
CA GLY A 61 2.98 22.72 -11.49
C GLY A 61 3.74 23.03 -10.20
N LYS A 62 3.14 22.65 -9.05
CA LYS A 62 3.80 22.72 -7.73
C LYS A 62 4.91 21.70 -7.54
N HIS A 63 5.01 20.71 -8.43
CA HIS A 63 6.07 19.72 -8.45
C HIS A 63 7.26 20.12 -9.34
N SER A 64 7.34 21.36 -9.82
CA SER A 64 8.47 21.87 -10.63
C SER A 64 9.85 21.70 -9.98
N LYS A 65 9.91 21.55 -8.65
CA LYS A 65 11.14 21.30 -7.88
C LYS A 65 11.35 19.83 -7.51
N VAL A 66 10.43 18.94 -7.88
CA VAL A 66 10.53 17.49 -7.62
C VAL A 66 11.31 16.86 -8.77
N ASN A 67 12.43 16.20 -8.47
CA ASN A 67 13.26 15.56 -9.49
C ASN A 67 12.59 14.29 -10.04
N CYS A 68 12.81 14.00 -11.32
CA CYS A 68 12.29 12.80 -11.99
C CYS A 68 12.69 11.51 -11.24
N SER A 69 13.88 11.48 -10.64
CA SER A 69 14.41 10.34 -9.87
C SER A 69 13.60 10.00 -8.60
N GLY A 70 12.71 10.91 -8.17
CA GLY A 70 11.81 10.66 -7.04
C GLY A 70 10.72 9.62 -7.35
N CYS A 71 10.38 9.42 -8.63
CA CYS A 71 9.37 8.45 -9.05
C CYS A 71 9.84 7.53 -10.19
N HIS A 72 10.84 7.93 -10.97
CA HIS A 72 11.35 7.13 -12.07
C HIS A 72 12.71 6.50 -11.73
N LYS A 73 12.88 5.24 -12.13
CA LYS A 73 14.13 4.49 -11.99
C LYS A 73 14.63 3.98 -13.33
N ASN A 74 15.88 3.50 -13.38
CA ASN A 74 16.54 3.01 -14.59
C ASN A 74 16.76 4.10 -15.66
N LEU A 75 16.92 5.36 -15.22
CA LEU A 75 16.98 6.55 -16.08
C LEU A 75 18.24 6.58 -16.94
N ASP A 76 19.40 6.17 -16.43
CA ASP A 76 20.65 6.14 -17.21
C ASP A 76 20.56 5.18 -18.41
N LYS A 77 19.99 3.98 -18.21
CA LYS A 77 19.79 3.03 -19.31
C LYS A 77 18.79 3.54 -20.32
N HIS A 78 17.72 4.19 -19.85
CA HIS A 78 16.73 4.82 -20.72
C HIS A 78 17.34 5.90 -21.60
N LEU A 79 18.14 6.81 -21.02
CA LEU A 79 18.81 7.88 -21.77
C LEU A 79 19.80 7.34 -22.80
N LYS A 80 20.58 6.31 -22.46
CA LYS A 80 21.53 5.67 -23.39
C LYS A 80 20.84 4.95 -24.55
N ALA A 81 19.60 4.55 -24.36
CA ALA A 81 18.79 3.86 -25.37
C ALA A 81 17.74 4.79 -26.00
N ALA A 82 17.92 6.12 -25.94
CA ALA A 82 16.93 7.10 -26.41
C ALA A 82 16.44 6.84 -27.85
N GLU A 83 17.35 6.41 -28.73
CA GLU A 83 17.05 6.13 -30.14
C GLU A 83 16.47 4.73 -30.40
N ASN A 84 16.61 3.80 -29.44
CA ASN A 84 16.18 2.40 -29.61
C ASN A 84 15.71 1.81 -28.26
N GLN A 85 14.57 2.31 -27.79
CA GLN A 85 13.99 1.88 -26.52
C GLN A 85 13.42 0.47 -26.62
N THR A 86 13.71 -0.35 -25.62
CA THR A 86 13.21 -1.73 -25.48
C THR A 86 12.50 -1.88 -24.13
N PRO A 87 11.76 -2.98 -23.89
CA PRO A 87 11.18 -3.25 -22.57
C PRO A 87 12.21 -3.20 -21.43
N GLU A 88 13.46 -3.58 -21.69
CA GLU A 88 14.56 -3.61 -20.72
C GLU A 88 15.16 -2.22 -20.42
N THR A 89 15.09 -1.30 -21.37
CA THR A 89 15.58 0.08 -21.23
C THR A 89 14.46 1.06 -20.87
N ARG A 90 13.21 0.58 -20.79
CA ARG A 90 12.07 1.37 -20.31
C ARG A 90 12.34 1.85 -18.87
N PRO A 91 12.08 3.14 -18.56
CA PRO A 91 12.21 3.63 -17.21
C PRO A 91 11.10 3.02 -16.35
N VAL A 92 11.48 2.58 -15.16
CA VAL A 92 10.51 2.08 -14.18
C VAL A 92 9.81 3.28 -13.55
N THR A 93 8.50 3.23 -13.40
CA THR A 93 7.73 4.27 -12.71
C THR A 93 7.17 3.69 -11.41
N ASP A 94 7.50 4.32 -10.29
CA ASP A 94 6.98 3.96 -8.98
C ASP A 94 5.53 4.43 -8.86
N THR A 95 4.63 3.46 -8.80
CA THR A 95 3.18 3.67 -8.64
C THR A 95 2.70 3.35 -7.24
N SER A 96 3.64 3.17 -6.29
CA SER A 96 3.33 2.96 -4.89
C SER A 96 2.83 4.24 -4.23
N TRP A 97 2.03 4.09 -3.17
CA TRP A 97 1.57 5.22 -2.36
C TRP A 97 2.74 5.90 -1.64
N GLU A 98 3.77 5.11 -1.31
CA GLU A 98 5.00 5.52 -0.65
C GLU A 98 5.80 6.52 -1.48
N ALA A 99 5.75 6.45 -2.82
CA ALA A 99 6.40 7.42 -3.70
C ALA A 99 5.96 8.87 -3.38
N CYS A 100 4.66 9.07 -3.14
CA CYS A 100 4.12 10.36 -2.70
C CYS A 100 4.33 10.57 -1.19
N GLY A 101 4.22 9.51 -0.39
CA GLY A 101 4.31 9.54 1.07
C GLY A 101 5.67 9.98 1.63
N GLN A 102 6.73 9.92 0.81
CA GLN A 102 8.05 10.48 1.15
C GLN A 102 8.00 11.98 1.49
N CYS A 103 7.16 12.74 0.79
CA CYS A 103 6.98 14.18 1.02
C CYS A 103 5.60 14.53 1.62
N HIS A 104 4.58 13.68 1.39
CA HIS A 104 3.20 13.90 1.81
C HIS A 104 2.75 12.91 2.89
N LYS A 105 3.51 12.86 3.99
CA LYS A 105 3.35 11.86 5.04
C LYS A 105 1.98 11.88 5.71
N GLU A 106 1.40 13.06 5.95
CA GLU A 106 0.08 13.18 6.58
C GLU A 106 -1.06 12.68 5.69
N GLN A 107 -1.01 13.03 4.39
CA GLN A 107 -1.97 12.55 3.40
C GLN A 107 -1.86 11.04 3.23
N TYR A 108 -0.63 10.52 3.16
CA TYR A 108 -0.37 9.09 3.09
C TYR A 108 -0.90 8.34 4.33
N ASN A 109 -0.53 8.79 5.53
CA ASN A 109 -0.93 8.14 6.78
C ASN A 109 -2.45 8.17 6.99
N SER A 110 -3.10 9.29 6.67
CA SER A 110 -4.56 9.40 6.77
C SER A 110 -5.28 8.49 5.77
N PHE A 111 -4.77 8.37 4.54
CA PHE A 111 -5.30 7.44 3.53
C PHE A 111 -5.13 5.97 3.94
N MET A 112 -3.97 5.61 4.50
CA MET A 112 -3.67 4.21 4.88
C MET A 112 -4.38 3.74 6.14
N LYS A 113 -5.08 4.62 6.87
CA LYS A 113 -5.78 4.28 8.10
C LYS A 113 -7.07 3.50 7.84
N SER A 114 -7.17 2.31 8.43
CA SER A 114 -8.40 1.49 8.40
C SER A 114 -9.45 1.99 9.39
N ALA A 115 -10.70 2.07 8.95
CA ALA A 115 -11.83 2.49 9.76
C ALA A 115 -12.60 1.25 10.29
N TYR A 116 -12.30 0.84 11.51
CA TYR A 116 -12.80 -0.43 12.08
C TYR A 116 -14.32 -0.49 12.32
N HIS A 117 -15.03 0.64 12.31
CA HIS A 117 -16.49 0.66 12.35
C HIS A 117 -17.16 0.11 11.08
N ARG A 118 -16.39 -0.14 10.02
CA ARG A 118 -16.84 -0.81 8.78
C ARG A 118 -16.09 -2.14 8.65
N PRO A 119 -16.69 -3.25 9.14
CA PRO A 119 -16.02 -4.54 9.16
C PRO A 119 -15.78 -5.09 7.76
N ALA A 120 -14.79 -5.97 7.65
CA ALA A 120 -14.54 -6.71 6.41
C ALA A 120 -15.60 -7.79 6.20
N ARG A 121 -15.93 -8.06 4.94
CA ARG A 121 -16.86 -9.13 4.51
C ARG A 121 -18.23 -9.12 5.20
N ASP A 122 -18.76 -7.91 5.39
CA ASP A 122 -20.11 -7.68 5.90
C ASP A 122 -21.13 -7.71 4.76
N GLU A 123 -21.74 -8.89 4.55
CA GLU A 123 -22.62 -9.18 3.41
C GLU A 123 -23.89 -8.31 3.43
N LYS A 124 -24.20 -7.65 2.30
CA LYS A 124 -25.39 -6.80 2.21
C LYS A 124 -26.69 -7.58 2.32
N SER A 125 -26.67 -8.89 2.02
CA SER A 125 -27.83 -9.79 2.13
C SER A 125 -28.21 -10.23 3.53
N GLN A 126 -27.41 -9.89 4.55
CA GLN A 126 -27.78 -10.10 5.95
C GLN A 126 -29.07 -9.36 6.30
N ILE A 127 -29.86 -9.93 7.23
CA ILE A 127 -31.16 -9.36 7.65
C ILE A 127 -31.05 -7.94 8.20
N THR A 128 -29.88 -7.58 8.75
CA THR A 128 -29.58 -6.27 9.35
C THR A 128 -28.99 -5.26 8.37
N ASN A 129 -28.79 -5.63 7.11
CA ASN A 129 -28.06 -4.82 6.13
C ASN A 129 -28.94 -4.25 5.03
N ARG A 130 -28.32 -3.54 4.09
CA ARG A 130 -29.01 -2.73 3.07
C ARG A 130 -29.85 -3.55 2.07
N ALA A 131 -29.58 -4.84 1.90
CA ALA A 131 -30.25 -5.67 0.91
C ALA A 131 -30.71 -7.01 1.50
N PRO A 132 -31.54 -7.01 2.55
CA PRO A 132 -31.78 -8.20 3.36
C PRO A 132 -32.46 -9.33 2.57
N ASN A 133 -32.05 -10.55 2.85
CA ASN A 133 -32.74 -11.74 2.38
C ASN A 133 -34.13 -11.91 3.03
N PRO A 134 -35.11 -12.56 2.35
CA PRO A 134 -34.98 -13.32 1.10
C PRO A 134 -35.12 -12.50 -0.20
N PHE A 135 -35.33 -11.18 -0.10
CA PHE A 135 -35.63 -10.37 -1.29
C PHE A 135 -34.43 -10.21 -2.21
N TRP A 136 -33.22 -10.02 -1.68
CA TRP A 136 -32.04 -9.81 -2.50
C TRP A 136 -31.71 -11.01 -3.39
N ASP A 137 -31.62 -12.21 -2.82
CA ASP A 137 -31.29 -13.41 -3.61
C ASP A 137 -32.36 -13.72 -4.65
N LYS A 138 -33.63 -13.45 -4.33
CA LYS A 138 -34.74 -13.62 -5.27
C LYS A 138 -34.74 -12.58 -6.39
N LEU A 139 -34.49 -11.30 -6.06
CA LEU A 139 -34.49 -10.20 -7.03
C LEU A 139 -33.26 -10.24 -7.95
N MET A 140 -32.12 -10.70 -7.42
CA MET A 140 -30.85 -10.78 -8.14
C MET A 140 -30.57 -12.20 -8.67
N ALA A 141 -31.57 -13.08 -8.68
CA ALA A 141 -31.42 -14.47 -9.12
C ALA A 141 -30.78 -14.54 -10.52
N GLY A 142 -29.70 -15.31 -10.65
CA GLY A 142 -28.91 -15.41 -11.88
C GLY A 142 -27.79 -14.38 -12.02
N HIS A 143 -27.73 -13.35 -11.16
CA HIS A 143 -26.62 -12.40 -11.13
C HIS A 143 -25.52 -12.84 -10.14
N GLY A 144 -24.25 -12.61 -10.48
CA GLY A 144 -23.10 -13.01 -9.64
C GLY A 144 -23.05 -12.35 -8.26
N PHE A 145 -23.80 -11.27 -8.04
CA PHE A 145 -23.89 -10.61 -6.73
C PHE A 145 -24.64 -11.45 -5.68
N THR A 146 -25.34 -12.51 -6.11
CA THR A 146 -25.91 -13.52 -5.20
C THR A 146 -24.86 -14.46 -4.62
N LYS A 147 -23.61 -14.43 -5.12
CA LYS A 147 -22.49 -15.19 -4.53
C LYS A 147 -21.89 -14.46 -3.34
N GLU A 148 -21.62 -13.17 -3.50
CA GLU A 148 -21.17 -12.29 -2.43
C GLU A 148 -21.29 -10.83 -2.87
N HIS A 149 -21.83 -9.97 -2.02
CA HIS A 149 -21.91 -8.53 -2.19
C HIS A 149 -21.80 -7.77 -0.86
N ASN A 150 -20.59 -7.72 -0.32
CA ASN A 150 -20.33 -7.01 0.94
C ASN A 150 -20.47 -5.49 0.87
N LEU A 151 -20.67 -4.88 2.04
CA LEU A 151 -20.49 -3.46 2.28
C LEU A 151 -19.03 -3.04 2.04
N THR A 152 -18.86 -1.75 1.72
CA THR A 152 -17.55 -1.15 1.47
C THR A 152 -16.79 -0.91 2.77
N ARG A 153 -15.48 -1.18 2.78
CA ARG A 153 -14.55 -0.78 3.84
C ARG A 153 -13.50 0.23 3.36
N SER A 154 -12.48 0.51 4.17
CA SER A 154 -11.43 1.49 3.86
C SER A 154 -10.74 1.24 2.51
N HIS A 155 -10.37 2.33 1.84
CA HIS A 155 -9.83 2.32 0.47
C HIS A 155 -8.55 1.51 0.28
N ASN A 156 -7.69 1.43 1.29
CA ASN A 156 -6.46 0.64 1.26
C ASN A 156 -6.70 -0.86 0.97
N TRP A 157 -7.94 -1.34 1.13
CA TRP A 157 -8.33 -2.73 0.87
C TRP A 157 -8.93 -2.98 -0.51
N MET A 158 -9.20 -1.94 -1.30
CA MET A 158 -10.04 -2.07 -2.52
C MET A 158 -9.54 -3.14 -3.50
N LEU A 159 -8.23 -3.24 -3.69
CA LEU A 159 -7.63 -4.17 -4.64
C LEU A 159 -7.65 -5.61 -4.11
N ILE A 160 -7.38 -5.76 -2.81
CA ILE A 160 -7.41 -7.07 -2.14
C ILE A 160 -8.84 -7.61 -2.15
N ASP A 161 -9.81 -6.80 -1.72
CA ASP A 161 -11.22 -7.16 -1.69
C ASP A 161 -11.75 -7.49 -3.09
N HIS A 162 -11.32 -6.74 -4.10
CA HIS A 162 -11.69 -7.02 -5.48
C HIS A 162 -11.23 -8.42 -5.93
N PHE A 163 -10.03 -8.85 -5.54
CA PHE A 163 -9.49 -10.15 -5.93
C PHE A 163 -10.13 -11.32 -5.17
N ILE A 164 -10.42 -11.15 -3.89
CA ILE A 164 -10.86 -12.27 -3.04
C ILE A 164 -12.37 -12.43 -2.95
N VAL A 165 -13.15 -11.46 -3.44
CA VAL A 165 -14.61 -11.55 -3.38
C VAL A 165 -15.08 -12.72 -4.24
N ASP A 166 -15.97 -13.55 -3.70
CA ASP A 166 -16.29 -14.89 -4.21
C ASP A 166 -16.89 -14.83 -5.61
N ARG A 167 -17.52 -13.71 -5.97
CA ARG A 167 -18.10 -13.46 -7.29
C ARG A 167 -17.10 -13.09 -8.39
N ALA A 168 -15.84 -12.79 -8.08
CA ALA A 168 -14.91 -12.20 -9.04
C ALA A 168 -14.06 -13.26 -9.77
N TYR A 169 -13.30 -14.05 -9.02
CA TYR A 169 -12.29 -14.95 -9.61
C TYR A 169 -12.48 -16.42 -9.22
N GLY A 170 -13.72 -16.82 -8.89
CA GLY A 170 -14.05 -18.21 -8.53
C GLY A 170 -13.24 -18.75 -7.35
N GLY A 171 -12.88 -17.87 -6.41
CA GLY A 171 -12.07 -18.23 -5.25
C GLY A 171 -10.58 -18.45 -5.53
N ARG A 172 -10.07 -18.12 -6.73
CA ARG A 172 -8.65 -18.31 -7.11
C ARG A 172 -7.66 -17.59 -6.20
N PHE A 173 -7.99 -16.38 -5.77
CA PHE A 173 -7.14 -15.56 -4.90
C PHE A 173 -7.68 -15.64 -3.48
N GLN A 174 -6.82 -15.97 -2.52
CA GLN A 174 -7.15 -16.14 -1.11
C GLN A 174 -6.03 -15.57 -0.26
N GLY A 175 -6.33 -15.17 0.98
CA GLY A 175 -5.28 -14.77 1.91
C GLY A 175 -4.31 -15.93 2.18
N LYS A 176 -3.00 -15.66 2.09
CA LYS A 176 -1.96 -16.65 2.41
C LYS A 176 -2.11 -17.26 3.80
N ASN A 177 -2.56 -16.45 4.75
CA ASN A 177 -2.83 -16.85 6.13
C ASN A 177 -4.33 -17.09 6.39
N GLY A 178 -5.06 -17.52 5.36
CA GLY A 178 -6.51 -17.65 5.42
C GLY A 178 -7.18 -16.32 5.79
N TRP A 179 -8.19 -16.37 6.65
CA TRP A 179 -8.98 -15.19 7.08
C TRP A 179 -8.17 -14.09 7.80
N GLN A 180 -6.93 -14.36 8.23
CA GLN A 180 -6.09 -13.35 8.90
C GLN A 180 -5.73 -12.17 8.00
N TYR A 181 -5.86 -12.31 6.67
CA TYR A 181 -5.62 -11.22 5.72
C TYR A 181 -6.41 -9.94 6.05
N ILE A 182 -7.55 -10.04 6.74
CA ILE A 182 -8.37 -8.88 7.14
C ILE A 182 -7.67 -7.96 8.13
N PHE A 183 -6.65 -8.46 8.85
CA PHE A 183 -5.86 -7.73 9.84
C PHE A 183 -4.45 -7.38 9.33
N GLU A 184 -4.07 -7.86 8.15
CA GLU A 184 -2.75 -7.62 7.56
C GLU A 184 -2.65 -6.22 6.94
N THR A 185 -1.45 -5.81 6.54
CA THR A 185 -1.24 -4.54 5.81
C THR A 185 -0.14 -4.72 4.79
N GLY A 186 -0.34 -4.23 3.56
CA GLY A 186 0.68 -4.31 2.52
C GLY A 186 0.11 -4.42 1.11
N LYS A 187 1.01 -4.75 0.17
CA LYS A 187 0.68 -4.96 -1.24
C LYS A 187 -0.16 -6.23 -1.41
N ALA A 188 -1.06 -6.23 -2.40
CA ALA A 188 -2.00 -7.33 -2.62
C ALA A 188 -1.30 -8.69 -2.69
N TRP A 189 -0.24 -8.84 -3.49
CA TRP A 189 0.49 -10.11 -3.65
C TRP A 189 1.40 -10.48 -2.48
N ASN A 190 1.53 -9.63 -1.46
CA ASN A 190 2.17 -10.02 -0.21
C ASN A 190 1.17 -10.71 0.73
N ILE A 191 -0.10 -10.30 0.65
CA ILE A 191 -1.21 -10.76 1.50
C ILE A 191 -1.95 -11.96 0.88
N LEU A 192 -2.17 -11.90 -0.44
CA LEU A 192 -2.79 -12.95 -1.26
C LEU A 192 -1.77 -13.94 -1.81
#